data_AF-A0A2J8ACD1-F1
#
_entry.id   AF-A0A2J8ACD1-F1
#
_cell.length_a   1.000
_cell.length_b   1.000
_cell.length_c   1.000
_cell.angle_alpha   90.00
_cell.angle_beta   90.00
_cell.angle_gamma   90.00
#
_symmetry.space_group_name_H-M   'P 1'
#
loop_
_entity.id
_entity.type
_entity.pdbx_description
1 polymer ?
#
loop_
_entity_poly.entity_id
_entity_poly.type
_entity_poly.pdbx_seq_one_letter_code
_entity_poly.pdbx_strand_id
1 'polypeptide(L)'
;MLTGPLVDCDLRDLHYLQREVLCQRRLQHDHVIGFREVGITTSLCLYLCLEYANGGNLRGLLAGQPGGRLPEDTARWFTQQLVYGLAYCHLQGVFNRDIKPANLLLHSDSESPLMLKLPPGRHGVRTADTRGFNSPLDLQCVLA
;
A
#
# COMPACT_ATOMS: atom_id res chain seq x y z
N MET A 1 -33.29 -8.19 17.96
CA MET A 1 -32.72 -7.86 16.64
C MET A 1 -31.24 -7.52 16.85
N LEU A 2 -30.36 -8.36 16.28
CA LEU A 2 -28.93 -8.16 16.02
C LEU A 2 -28.03 -7.55 17.13
N THR A 3 -27.73 -8.34 18.17
CA THR A 3 -26.50 -8.19 18.97
C THR A 3 -25.51 -9.26 18.52
N GLY A 4 -24.84 -9.03 17.38
CA GLY A 4 -23.63 -9.79 17.03
C GLY A 4 -22.45 -9.27 17.85
N PRO A 5 -21.48 -10.12 18.24
CA PRO A 5 -20.36 -9.65 19.04
C PRO A 5 -19.62 -8.57 18.25
N LEU A 6 -19.43 -7.41 18.89
CA LEU A 6 -18.43 -6.44 18.48
C LEU A 6 -17.14 -7.23 18.27
N VAL A 7 -16.57 -7.11 17.07
CA VAL A 7 -15.34 -7.80 16.66
C VAL A 7 -14.35 -7.72 17.81
N ASP A 8 -14.04 -8.88 18.40
CA ASP A 8 -13.09 -9.02 19.49
C ASP A 8 -11.70 -8.74 18.91
N CYS A 9 -11.38 -7.45 18.80
CA CYS A 9 -10.05 -7.00 18.39
C CYS A 9 -9.16 -7.22 19.61
N ASP A 10 -8.50 -8.36 19.63
CA ASP A 10 -7.58 -8.74 20.70
C ASP A 10 -6.60 -7.57 20.94
N LEU A 11 -6.27 -7.25 22.20
CA LEU A 11 -5.40 -6.11 22.54
C LEU A 11 -4.06 -6.13 21.78
N ARG A 12 -3.66 -7.34 21.37
CA ARG A 12 -2.49 -7.62 20.53
C ARG A 12 -2.64 -7.09 19.10
N ASP A 13 -3.82 -7.17 18.50
CA ASP A 13 -4.12 -6.69 17.15
C ASP A 13 -4.11 -5.15 17.10
N LEU A 14 -4.62 -4.50 18.15
CA LEU A 14 -4.53 -3.04 18.29
C LEU A 14 -3.08 -2.54 18.36
N HIS A 15 -2.21 -3.26 19.06
CA HIS A 15 -0.80 -2.90 19.18
C HIS A 15 -0.06 -3.03 17.83
N TYR A 16 -0.36 -4.08 17.07
CA TYR A 16 0.19 -4.24 15.71
C TYR A 16 -0.31 -3.16 14.76
N LEU A 17 -1.61 -2.87 14.79
CA LEU A 17 -2.21 -1.84 13.96
C LEU A 17 -1.67 -0.45 14.27
N GLN A 18 -1.51 -0.12 15.55
CA GLN A 18 -0.89 1.14 15.98
C GLN A 18 0.54 1.27 15.45
N ARG A 19 1.32 0.18 15.49
CA ARG A 19 2.68 0.16 14.95
C ARG A 19 2.71 0.32 13.43
N GLU A 20 1.82 -0.35 12.70
CA GLU A 20 1.71 -0.20 11.24
C GLU A 20 1.37 1.25 10.85
N VAL A 21 0.35 1.84 11.50
CA VAL A 21 -0.04 3.25 11.29
C VAL A 21 1.12 4.21 11.57
N LEU A 22 1.84 4.02 12.68
CA LEU A 22 2.97 4.89 13.05
C LEU A 22 4.14 4.76 12.06
N CYS A 23 4.41 3.56 11.54
CA CYS A 23 5.42 3.38 10.50
C CYS A 23 5.01 4.08 9.22
N GLN A 24 3.75 3.91 8.83
CA GLN A 24 3.20 4.47 7.60
C GLN A 24 3.17 6.01 7.62
N ARG A 25 2.87 6.62 8.77
CA ARG A 25 2.94 8.08 8.98
C ARG A 25 4.29 8.70 8.69
N ARG A 26 5.39 7.93 8.82
CA ARG A 26 6.76 8.42 8.68
C ARG A 26 7.29 8.27 7.25
N LEU A 27 6.57 7.56 6.40
CA LEU A 27 6.97 7.36 5.01
C LEU A 27 6.61 8.58 4.18
N GLN A 28 7.63 9.25 3.64
CA GLN A 28 7.52 10.40 2.76
C GLN A 28 8.52 10.24 1.62
N HIS A 29 8.01 9.88 0.45
CA HIS A 29 8.80 9.65 -0.75
C HIS A 29 7.90 9.71 -1.99
N ASP A 30 8.39 10.27 -3.09
CA ASP A 30 7.57 10.51 -4.30
C ASP A 30 6.95 9.23 -4.89
N HIS A 31 7.66 8.11 -4.78
CA HIS A 31 7.22 6.79 -5.24
C HIS A 31 6.56 5.91 -4.16
N VAL A 32 6.12 6.50 -3.05
CA VAL A 32 5.38 5.83 -1.98
C VAL A 32 4.09 6.61 -1.71
N ILE A 33 2.97 5.92 -1.57
CA ILE A 33 1.67 6.54 -1.23
C ILE A 33 1.79 7.19 0.14
N GLY A 34 1.56 8.50 0.19
CA GLY A 34 1.57 9.26 1.43
C GLY A 34 0.44 8.87 2.37
N PHE A 35 0.73 8.83 3.66
CA PHE A 35 -0.29 8.75 4.71
C PHE A 35 -0.90 10.13 4.97
N ARG A 36 -2.23 10.21 5.16
CA ARG A 36 -2.90 11.45 5.59
C ARG A 36 -3.40 11.35 7.03
N GLU A 37 -4.36 10.46 7.28
CA GLU A 37 -4.97 10.31 8.59
C GLU A 37 -5.51 8.90 8.84
N VAL A 38 -5.82 8.64 10.10
CA VAL A 38 -6.50 7.42 10.55
C VAL A 38 -7.65 7.87 11.45
N GLY A 39 -8.79 7.19 11.35
CA GLY A 39 -9.93 7.49 12.19
C GLY A 39 -10.79 6.26 12.44
N ILE A 40 -11.87 6.49 13.18
CA ILE A 40 -12.86 5.46 13.53
C ILE A 40 -14.22 5.98 13.08
N THR A 41 -14.98 5.13 12.39
CA THR A 41 -16.34 5.44 11.98
C THR A 41 -17.32 5.31 13.15
N THR A 42 -18.55 5.82 12.99
CA THR A 42 -19.64 5.63 13.96
C THR A 42 -19.99 4.16 14.20
N SER A 43 -19.68 3.28 13.25
CA SER A 43 -19.85 1.83 13.36
C SER A 43 -18.64 1.11 13.99
N LEU A 44 -17.71 1.85 14.61
CA LEU A 44 -16.48 1.33 15.21
C LEU A 44 -15.54 0.64 14.21
N CYS A 45 -15.59 1.03 12.94
CA CYS A 45 -14.64 0.56 11.94
C CYS A 45 -13.45 1.52 11.83
N LEU A 46 -12.22 1.00 11.82
CA LEU A 46 -11.05 1.82 11.56
C LEU A 46 -10.93 2.11 10.06
N TYR A 47 -10.65 3.36 9.71
CA TYR A 47 -10.36 3.77 8.34
C TYR A 47 -9.00 4.45 8.24
N LEU A 48 -8.41 4.33 7.06
CA LEU A 48 -7.10 4.87 6.72
C LEU A 48 -7.24 5.77 5.50
N CYS A 49 -6.93 7.04 5.67
CA CYS A 49 -6.93 8.02 4.60
C CYS A 49 -5.51 8.17 4.05
N LEU A 50 -5.37 7.94 2.75
CA LEU A 50 -4.11 7.91 2.03
C LEU A 50 -4.11 8.92 0.88
N GLU A 51 -2.92 9.16 0.33
CA GLU A 51 -2.78 9.86 -0.93
C GLU A 51 -3.51 9.13 -2.06
N TYR A 52 -4.28 9.90 -2.85
CA TYR A 52 -4.99 9.38 -4.01
C TYR A 52 -4.09 9.40 -5.25
N ALA A 53 -4.02 8.25 -5.94
CA ALA A 53 -3.34 8.08 -7.22
C ALA A 53 -4.39 7.93 -8.33
N ASN A 54 -4.54 8.97 -9.16
CA ASN A 54 -5.61 9.12 -10.15
C ASN A 54 -5.39 8.36 -11.48
N GLY A 55 -4.24 7.73 -11.67
CA GLY A 55 -3.87 7.01 -12.90
C GLY A 55 -4.21 5.51 -12.89
N GLY A 56 -4.92 5.01 -11.87
CA GLY A 56 -5.25 3.60 -11.74
C GLY A 56 -4.06 2.75 -11.29
N ASN A 57 -3.92 1.53 -11.83
CA ASN A 57 -2.84 0.61 -11.49
C ASN A 57 -2.12 0.04 -12.72
N LEU A 58 -0.91 -0.48 -12.50
CA LEU A 58 -0.05 -1.00 -13.55
C LEU A 58 -0.67 -2.20 -14.28
N ARG A 59 -1.49 -3.01 -13.61
CA ARG A 59 -2.23 -4.10 -14.25
C ARG A 59 -3.23 -3.57 -15.29
N GLY A 60 -3.96 -2.52 -14.96
CA GLY A 60 -4.87 -1.84 -15.88
C GLY A 60 -4.13 -1.27 -17.08
N LEU A 61 -2.98 -0.63 -16.84
CA LEU A 61 -2.12 -0.13 -17.92
C LEU A 61 -1.66 -1.26 -18.85
N LEU A 62 -1.17 -2.37 -18.28
CA LEU A 62 -0.73 -3.54 -19.06
C LEU A 62 -1.87 -4.12 -19.91
N ALA A 63 -3.08 -4.23 -19.35
CA ALA A 63 -4.24 -4.77 -20.07
C ALA A 63 -4.64 -3.91 -21.29
N GLY A 64 -4.35 -2.60 -21.27
CA GLY A 64 -4.57 -1.70 -22.40
C GLY A 64 -3.50 -1.75 -23.48
N GLN A 65 -2.38 -2.46 -23.26
CA GLN A 65 -1.28 -2.56 -24.23
C GLN A 65 -1.41 -3.78 -25.16
N PRO A 66 -0.92 -3.67 -26.40
CA PRO A 66 -0.84 -4.81 -27.32
C PRO A 66 -0.12 -6.00 -26.68
N GLY A 67 -0.82 -7.13 -26.60
CA GLY A 67 -0.26 -8.37 -26.02
C GLY A 67 0.03 -8.31 -24.52
N GLY A 68 -0.47 -7.29 -23.79
CA GLY A 68 -0.29 -7.18 -22.35
C GLY A 68 1.13 -6.80 -21.93
N ARG A 69 1.91 -6.15 -22.80
CA ARG A 69 3.35 -5.86 -22.59
C ARG A 69 3.64 -4.38 -22.75
N LEU A 70 4.53 -3.87 -21.91
CA LEU A 70 5.06 -2.52 -22.05
C LEU A 70 6.28 -2.52 -22.97
N PRO A 71 6.51 -1.43 -23.74
CA PRO A 71 7.80 -1.17 -24.36
C PRO A 71 8.92 -1.17 -23.32
N GLU A 72 10.12 -1.59 -23.71
CA GLU A 72 11.25 -1.74 -22.80
C GLU A 72 11.59 -0.43 -22.08
N ASP A 73 11.56 0.70 -22.78
CA ASP A 73 11.85 2.01 -22.20
C ASP A 73 10.84 2.40 -21.11
N THR A 74 9.56 2.13 -21.34
CA THR A 74 8.50 2.36 -20.35
C THR A 74 8.62 1.40 -19.16
N ALA A 75 8.95 0.13 -19.41
CA ALA A 75 9.18 -0.85 -18.36
C ALA A 75 10.39 -0.45 -17.49
N ARG A 76 11.48 0.03 -18.10
CA ARG A 76 12.67 0.54 -17.42
C ARG A 76 12.33 1.74 -16.54
N TRP A 77 11.55 2.69 -17.07
CA TRP A 77 11.08 3.87 -16.33
C TRP A 77 10.31 3.49 -15.07
N PHE A 78 9.30 2.61 -15.17
CA PHE A 78 8.55 2.17 -13.98
C PHE A 78 9.39 1.33 -13.02
N THR A 79 10.29 0.50 -13.53
CA THR A 79 11.16 -0.34 -12.68
C THR A 79 12.11 0.53 -11.85
N GLN A 80 12.68 1.59 -12.41
CA GLN A 80 13.53 2.52 -11.65
C GLN A 80 12.76 3.19 -10.50
N GLN A 81 11.54 3.69 -10.78
CA GLN A 81 10.69 4.30 -9.75
C GLN A 81 10.32 3.31 -8.63
N LEU A 82 9.97 2.08 -9.01
CA LEU A 82 9.70 0.98 -8.09
C LEU A 82 10.92 0.70 -7.19
N VAL A 83 12.12 0.61 -7.77
CA VAL A 83 13.36 0.38 -7.02
C VAL A 83 13.66 1.53 -6.06
N TYR A 84 13.47 2.78 -6.46
CA TYR A 84 13.64 3.93 -5.56
C TYR A 84 12.68 3.90 -4.38
N GLY A 85 11.38 3.66 -4.63
CA GLY A 85 10.38 3.56 -3.57
C GLY A 85 10.63 2.38 -2.61
N LEU A 86 11.07 1.23 -3.13
CA LEU A 86 11.43 0.07 -2.32
C LEU A 86 12.70 0.31 -1.49
N ALA A 87 13.74 0.91 -2.10
CA ALA A 87 14.97 1.25 -1.40
C ALA A 87 14.68 2.18 -0.21
N TYR A 88 13.85 3.21 -0.41
CA TYR A 88 13.39 4.07 0.67
C TYR A 88 12.63 3.28 1.76
N CYS A 89 11.64 2.46 1.39
CA CYS A 89 10.89 1.67 2.36
C CYS A 89 11.79 0.73 3.19
N HIS A 90 12.74 0.06 2.53
CA HIS A 90 13.70 -0.83 3.21
C HIS A 90 14.62 -0.08 4.17
N LEU A 91 15.06 1.14 3.83
CA LEU A 91 15.81 2.01 4.75
C LEU A 91 14.99 2.38 5.99
N GLN A 92 13.66 2.50 5.85
CA GLN A 92 12.72 2.74 6.95
C GLN A 92 12.27 1.45 7.67
N GLY A 93 12.81 0.29 7.30
CA GLY A 93 12.46 -1.01 7.91
C GLY A 93 11.07 -1.53 7.54
N VAL A 94 10.48 -1.04 6.45
CA VAL A 94 9.17 -1.45 5.93
C VAL A 94 9.37 -2.36 4.72
N PHE A 95 8.67 -3.49 4.68
CA PHE A 95 8.76 -4.45 3.58
C PHE A 95 7.41 -4.58 2.89
N ASN A 96 7.39 -4.39 1.57
CA ASN A 96 6.20 -4.63 0.78
C ASN A 96 6.14 -6.11 0.40
N ARG A 97 5.14 -6.84 0.93
CA ARG A 97 4.98 -8.28 0.72
C ARG A 97 4.11 -8.65 -0.47
N ASP A 98 3.48 -7.66 -1.11
CA ASP A 98 2.50 -7.89 -2.17
C ASP A 98 2.81 -7.02 -3.40
N ILE A 99 4.08 -7.06 -3.81
CA ILE A 99 4.56 -6.38 -5.02
C ILE A 99 4.05 -7.14 -6.23
N LYS A 100 2.98 -6.62 -6.83
CA LYS A 100 2.39 -7.13 -8.07
C LYS A 100 1.76 -5.97 -8.84
N PRO A 101 1.58 -6.07 -10.18
CA PRO A 101 1.08 -4.96 -10.99
C PRO A 101 -0.29 -4.39 -10.53
N ALA A 102 -1.13 -5.21 -9.89
CA ALA A 102 -2.42 -4.75 -9.37
C ALA A 102 -2.30 -3.78 -8.18
N ASN A 103 -1.17 -3.82 -7.46
CA ASN A 103 -0.90 -2.99 -6.27
C ASN A 103 0.10 -1.87 -6.55
N LEU A 104 0.56 -1.71 -7.79
CA LEU A 104 1.41 -0.59 -8.19
C LEU A 104 0.52 0.49 -8.77
N LEU A 105 0.30 1.54 -8.00
CA LEU A 105 -0.60 2.62 -8.37
C LEU A 105 0.12 3.62 -9.28
N LEU A 106 -0.65 4.29 -10.13
CA LEU A 106 -0.14 5.29 -11.06
C LEU A 106 -0.76 6.64 -10.70
N HIS A 107 0.06 7.67 -10.68
CA HIS A 107 -0.36 9.05 -10.54
C HIS A 107 -0.07 9.79 -11.86
N SER A 108 -1.07 10.50 -12.36
CA SER A 108 -0.97 11.31 -13.57
C SER A 108 -1.06 12.77 -13.19
N ASP A 109 -0.03 13.53 -13.57
CA ASP A 109 -0.10 14.98 -13.61
C ASP A 109 -0.28 15.42 -15.07
N SER A 110 -0.90 16.57 -15.32
CA SER A 110 -1.28 16.98 -16.67
C SER A 110 -0.10 17.20 -17.62
N GLU A 111 1.10 17.42 -17.07
CA GLU A 111 2.31 17.79 -17.82
C GLU A 111 3.48 16.82 -17.60
N SER A 112 3.29 15.70 -16.91
CA SER A 112 4.39 14.77 -16.56
C SER A 112 4.08 13.30 -16.85
N PRO A 113 5.10 12.46 -17.12
CA PRO A 113 4.89 11.04 -17.31
C PRO A 113 4.31 10.40 -16.05
N LEU A 114 3.52 9.34 -16.23
CA LEU A 114 2.90 8.60 -15.14
C LEU A 114 3.93 8.20 -14.07
N MET A 115 3.62 8.56 -12.82
CA MET A 115 4.43 8.25 -11.67
C MET A 115 3.91 7.00 -10.97
N LEU A 116 4.79 6.06 -10.68
CA LEU A 116 4.47 4.87 -9.91
C LEU A 116 4.51 5.19 -8.42
N LYS A 117 3.44 4.81 -7.72
CA LYS A 117 3.33 4.91 -6.26
C LYS A 117 3.08 3.55 -5.63
N LEU A 118 3.97 3.18 -4.71
CA LEU A 118 3.84 1.98 -3.90
C LEU A 118 2.94 2.25 -2.71
N PRO A 119 1.89 1.46 -2.48
CA PRO A 119 1.26 1.39 -1.18
C PRO A 119 2.30 0.97 -0.15
N PRO A 120 2.29 1.57 1.03
CA PRO A 120 3.18 1.16 2.11
C PRO A 120 2.90 -0.30 2.50
N GLY A 121 3.98 -1.06 2.63
CA GLY A 121 3.94 -2.45 3.05
C GLY A 121 3.71 -2.60 4.55
N ARG A 122 3.70 -3.85 5.03
CA ARG A 122 3.63 -4.13 6.47
C ARG A 122 5.00 -3.94 7.10
N HIS A 123 5.03 -3.52 8.37
CA HIS A 123 6.28 -3.44 9.11
C HIS A 123 6.84 -4.87 9.27
N GLY A 124 8.06 -5.10 8.78
CA GLY A 124 8.77 -6.35 9.05
C GLY A 124 9.38 -6.25 10.42
N VAL A 125 8.95 -7.09 11.36
CA VAL A 125 9.78 -7.33 12.54
C VAL A 125 11.09 -7.91 12.03
N ARG A 126 12.23 -7.27 12.33
CA ARG A 126 13.55 -7.87 12.16
C ARG A 126 13.64 -9.06 13.13
N THR A 127 13.04 -10.18 12.77
CA THR A 127 13.10 -11.42 13.54
C THR A 127 13.85 -12.45 12.71
N ALA A 128 14.98 -12.90 13.26
CA ALA A 128 15.65 -14.13 12.88
C ALA A 128 14.81 -15.39 13.20
N ASP A 129 13.47 -15.29 13.21
CA ASP A 129 12.57 -16.41 13.47
C ASP A 129 11.47 -16.41 12.40
N THR A 130 11.73 -17.21 11.37
CA THR A 130 10.79 -17.64 10.35
C THR A 130 9.76 -18.56 10.97
N ARG A 131 8.69 -18.03 11.54
CA ARG A 131 7.44 -18.77 11.69
C ARG A 131 6.27 -17.89 11.27
N GLY A 132 5.56 -18.40 10.26
CA GLY A 132 4.61 -17.68 9.45
C GLY A 132 3.42 -17.15 10.23
N PHE A 133 2.84 -16.06 9.70
CA PHE A 133 1.53 -15.58 10.10
C PHE A 133 0.77 -15.23 8.83
N ASN A 134 -0.10 -16.16 8.44
CA ASN A 134 -1.22 -15.93 7.55
C ASN A 134 -2.33 -15.31 8.39
N SER A 135 -2.66 -14.03 8.17
CA SER A 135 -3.98 -13.50 8.51
C SER A 135 -4.46 -12.57 7.40
N PRO A 136 -5.69 -12.78 6.87
CA PRO A 136 -6.24 -12.00 5.79
C PRO A 136 -6.84 -10.72 6.39
N LEU A 137 -6.19 -9.58 6.15
CA LEU A 137 -6.86 -8.30 6.29
C LEU A 137 -7.07 -7.79 4.87
N ASP A 138 -8.24 -8.13 4.34
CA ASP A 138 -8.81 -7.52 3.15
C ASP A 138 -9.02 -6.03 3.44
N LEU A 139 -8.04 -5.22 3.04
CA LEU A 139 -8.18 -3.77 2.95
C LEU A 139 -9.07 -3.46 1.74
N GLN A 140 -10.38 -3.62 1.90
CA GLN A 140 -11.35 -2.98 1.01
C GLN A 140 -11.32 -1.47 1.28
N CYS A 141 -10.47 -0.75 0.53
CA CYS A 141 -10.49 0.70 0.49
C CYS A 141 -11.75 1.16 -0.25
N VAL A 142 -12.76 1.60 0.51
CA VAL A 142 -13.85 2.44 0.01
C VAL A 142 -13.27 3.82 -0.26
N LEU A 143 -13.19 4.17 -1.54
CA LEU A 143 -13.09 5.56 -1.99
C LEU A 143 -14.39 6.26 -1.58
N ALA A 144 -14.29 7.28 -0.73
CA ALA A 144 -15.32 8.30 -0.57
C ALA A 144 -14.85 9.57 -1.30
#